data_AF-F4RDK3-F1
#
_entry.id   AF-F4RDK3-F1
#
_cell.length_a   1.000
_cell.length_b   1.000
_cell.length_c   1.000
_cell.angle_alpha   90.00
_cell.angle_beta   90.00
_cell.angle_gamma   90.00
#
_symmetry.space_group_name_H-M   'P 1'
#
loop_
_entity.id
_entity.type
_entity.pdbx_description
1 polymer ?
#
loop_
_entity_poly.entity_id
_entity_poly.type
_entity_poly.pdbx_seq_one_letter_code
_entity_poly.pdbx_strand_id
1 'polypeptide(L)'
;MTLQFSLGGGFEKRVIASNRDEFLARSTENAKWHSFGKEKEKEENNVISGLDLIGGGTWLGYTKRLNRFGFLTNLSNITPPMQKKSKWISREEYLQEIKDNSALDLMDGYNLVIGEIQKNGEEVIMDSFCNRQTHHNEIQINSNFYQKSRVEEYKENGISNGIKSDEEENEWIKVKLGKDLLTKRMIKESEESNQEKLIEDLFDILSQTDPNDEALPKNILIRPHHRLNEPSDIPNRQTWYGTKTQTLVLVSRNKKVTFIERDAYAIIDSMDHLGLPVWLGDDRKSWRRFEFDIA
;
A
#
# COMPACT_ATOMS: atom_id res chain seq x y z
N MET A 1 -0.59 -8.06 -1.29
CA MET A 1 -1.01 -8.42 0.09
C MET A 1 -0.65 -7.29 1.05
N THR A 2 -1.09 -6.09 0.70
CA THR A 2 -0.57 -4.83 1.16
C THR A 2 -1.34 -4.42 2.38
N LEU A 3 -0.68 -4.42 3.54
CA LEU A 3 -1.22 -3.83 4.74
C LEU A 3 -0.89 -2.35 4.71
N GLN A 4 -1.91 -1.49 4.71
CA GLN A 4 -1.68 -0.05 4.83
C GLN A 4 -2.38 0.53 6.03
N PHE A 5 -1.60 1.24 6.84
CA PHE A 5 -2.12 1.96 7.98
C PHE A 5 -2.20 3.45 7.73
N SER A 6 -3.16 4.10 8.37
CA SER A 6 -3.13 5.54 8.58
C SER A 6 -3.65 5.82 9.98
N LEU A 7 -2.86 6.53 10.78
CA LEU A 7 -3.27 7.07 12.07
C LEU A 7 -3.49 8.57 11.95
N GLY A 8 -4.66 9.05 12.39
CA GLY A 8 -5.03 10.46 12.48
C GLY A 8 -5.31 10.90 13.91
N GLY A 9 -5.10 12.20 14.18
CA GLY A 9 -5.28 12.88 15.49
C GLY A 9 -4.38 12.39 16.64
N GLY A 10 -4.12 13.25 17.63
CA GLY A 10 -3.50 12.84 18.91
C GLY A 10 -1.97 12.68 18.95
N PHE A 11 -1.34 11.99 17.98
CA PHE A 11 0.10 11.73 18.01
C PHE A 11 0.95 12.86 17.41
N GLU A 12 2.24 12.93 17.78
CA GLU A 12 3.25 13.85 17.21
C GLU A 12 3.52 13.59 15.71
N LYS A 13 3.22 12.38 15.24
CA LYS A 13 3.39 11.98 13.84
C LYS A 13 2.15 11.25 13.32
N ARG A 14 1.86 11.44 12.05
CA ARG A 14 0.96 10.63 11.23
C ARG A 14 1.81 9.66 10.42
N VAL A 15 1.36 8.42 10.30
CA VAL A 15 2.15 7.36 9.65
C VAL A 15 1.29 6.64 8.64
N ILE A 16 1.83 6.48 7.44
CA ILE A 16 1.43 5.49 6.46
C ILE A 16 2.54 4.45 6.38
N ALA A 17 2.20 3.18 6.48
CA ALA A 17 3.13 2.07 6.36
C ALA A 17 2.54 1.05 5.40
N SER A 18 3.26 0.63 4.36
CA SER A 18 2.72 -0.16 3.26
C SER A 18 3.69 -1.23 2.76
N ASN A 19 3.20 -2.46 2.60
CA ASN A 19 3.88 -3.54 1.86
C ASN A 19 3.44 -3.58 0.39
N ARG A 20 4.37 -3.76 -0.54
CA ARG A 20 4.05 -4.09 -1.94
C ARG A 20 4.37 -5.54 -2.21
N ASP A 21 3.33 -6.37 -2.32
CA ASP A 21 3.50 -7.79 -2.67
C ASP A 21 3.22 -8.03 -4.12
N GLU A 22 4.18 -8.65 -4.78
CA GLU A 22 4.23 -8.77 -6.22
C GLU A 22 5.17 -9.91 -6.61
N PHE A 23 5.11 -10.34 -7.87
CA PHE A 23 6.15 -11.17 -8.46
C PHE A 23 7.50 -10.45 -8.33
N LEU A 24 8.48 -11.10 -7.72
CA LEU A 24 9.79 -10.51 -7.44
C LEU A 24 10.52 -10.12 -8.72
N ALA A 25 10.29 -10.86 -9.81
CA ALA A 25 10.82 -10.59 -11.13
C ALA A 25 10.04 -9.51 -11.91
N ARG A 26 8.88 -9.04 -11.43
CA ARG A 26 8.14 -7.95 -12.10
C ARG A 26 9.02 -6.71 -12.18
N SER A 27 9.11 -6.12 -13.38
CA SER A 27 9.95 -4.95 -13.63
C SER A 27 9.37 -3.70 -12.96
N THR A 28 10.22 -2.97 -12.25
CA THR A 28 9.83 -1.82 -11.43
C THR A 28 10.93 -0.77 -11.38
N GLU A 29 10.55 0.48 -11.19
CA GLU A 29 11.50 1.50 -10.74
C GLU A 29 11.29 1.83 -9.26
N ASN A 30 12.41 2.09 -8.59
CA ASN A 30 12.42 2.54 -7.20
C ASN A 30 11.78 3.92 -7.05
N ALA A 31 11.37 4.24 -5.82
CA ALA A 31 10.78 5.53 -5.52
C ALA A 31 11.68 6.70 -5.92
N LYS A 32 11.10 7.65 -6.67
CA LYS A 32 11.68 8.94 -7.03
C LYS A 32 10.56 9.95 -7.26
N TRP A 33 10.91 11.23 -7.38
CA TRP A 33 9.98 12.23 -7.90
C TRP A 33 9.80 12.03 -9.40
N HIS A 34 8.55 11.98 -9.84
CA HIS A 34 8.16 11.93 -11.25
C HIS A 34 6.75 12.48 -11.41
N SER A 35 6.26 12.51 -12.65
CA SER A 35 4.89 12.88 -12.97
C SER A 35 4.29 11.87 -13.93
N PHE A 36 3.00 11.64 -13.80
CA PHE A 36 2.25 10.75 -14.68
C PHE A 36 1.57 11.53 -15.83
N GLY A 37 1.23 10.83 -16.91
CA GLY A 37 0.42 11.37 -18.01
C GLY A 37 1.16 12.30 -18.97
N LYS A 38 0.42 13.21 -19.62
CA LYS A 38 0.95 14.19 -20.59
C LYS A 38 1.54 15.43 -19.92
N GLU A 39 1.33 15.60 -18.62
CA GLU A 39 1.81 16.74 -17.84
C GLU A 39 3.14 16.44 -17.15
N LYS A 40 4.00 15.63 -17.79
CA LYS A 40 5.29 15.13 -17.27
C LYS A 40 6.28 16.20 -16.81
N GLU A 41 5.98 17.47 -17.04
CA GLU A 41 6.90 18.59 -16.87
C GLU A 41 6.40 19.63 -15.85
N LYS A 42 5.19 19.49 -15.30
CA LYS A 42 4.70 20.45 -14.31
C LYS A 42 5.04 19.99 -12.89
N GLU A 43 5.85 20.76 -12.19
CA GLU A 43 6.25 20.48 -10.79
C GLU A 43 5.06 20.28 -9.84
N GLU A 44 3.91 20.90 -10.14
CA GLU A 44 2.68 20.78 -9.35
C GLU A 44 2.07 19.37 -9.34
N ASN A 45 2.46 18.54 -10.31
CA ASN A 45 2.04 17.15 -10.45
C ASN A 45 3.14 16.16 -10.04
N ASN A 46 4.18 16.63 -9.34
CA ASN A 46 5.23 15.76 -8.86
C ASN A 46 4.67 14.80 -7.80
N VAL A 47 4.74 13.52 -8.11
CA VAL A 47 4.45 12.39 -7.24
C VAL A 47 5.76 11.75 -6.83
N ILE A 48 5.91 11.43 -5.55
CA ILE A 48 6.92 10.49 -5.09
C ILE A 48 6.31 9.11 -4.97
N SER A 49 6.82 8.17 -5.75
CA SER A 49 6.43 6.76 -5.69
C SER A 49 7.42 5.88 -6.47
N GLY A 50 7.44 4.59 -6.16
CA GLY A 50 7.93 3.58 -7.10
C GLY A 50 7.00 3.46 -8.33
N LEU A 51 7.48 2.83 -9.39
CA LEU A 51 6.72 2.63 -10.63
C LEU A 51 6.62 1.16 -11.01
N ASP A 52 5.44 0.75 -11.43
CA ASP A 52 5.23 -0.48 -12.19
C ASP A 52 5.65 -0.26 -13.65
N LEU A 53 6.69 -0.93 -14.12
CA LEU A 53 7.09 -0.80 -15.53
C LEU A 53 6.24 -1.68 -16.46
N ILE A 54 5.44 -2.59 -15.92
CA ILE A 54 4.53 -3.43 -16.70
C ILE A 54 3.15 -2.76 -16.79
N GLY A 55 2.55 -2.42 -15.65
CA GLY A 55 1.23 -1.79 -15.57
C GLY A 55 1.23 -0.26 -15.74
N GLY A 56 2.38 0.40 -15.55
CA GLY A 56 2.52 1.85 -15.68
C GLY A 56 2.00 2.69 -14.51
N GLY A 57 1.61 2.05 -13.40
CA GLY A 57 1.03 2.69 -12.21
C GLY A 57 1.94 2.65 -10.98
N THR A 58 1.36 2.92 -9.81
CA THR A 58 2.00 2.79 -8.49
C THR A 58 1.06 2.18 -7.46
N TRP A 59 1.62 1.54 -6.44
CA TRP A 59 0.89 0.99 -5.29
C TRP A 59 0.66 2.01 -4.18
N LEU A 60 1.57 2.96 -4.03
CA LEU A 60 1.48 4.07 -3.09
C LEU A 60 2.17 5.28 -3.70
N GLY A 61 1.51 6.43 -3.72
CA GLY A 61 2.09 7.69 -4.15
C GLY A 61 1.74 8.84 -3.23
N TYR A 62 2.63 9.82 -3.16
CA TYR A 62 2.42 11.06 -2.41
C TYR A 62 2.73 12.27 -3.30
N THR A 63 1.89 13.30 -3.25
CA THR A 63 2.03 14.55 -4.00
C THR A 63 2.44 15.66 -3.05
N LYS A 64 3.57 16.33 -3.32
CA LYS A 64 4.07 17.37 -2.41
C LYS A 64 3.16 18.59 -2.33
N ARG A 65 2.70 19.11 -3.47
CA ARG A 65 1.95 20.38 -3.51
C ARG A 65 0.51 20.24 -3.01
N LEU A 66 -0.13 19.12 -3.30
CA LEU A 66 -1.52 18.89 -2.89
C LEU A 66 -1.60 18.23 -1.51
N ASN A 67 -0.47 17.77 -0.96
CA ASN A 67 -0.40 16.98 0.28
C ASN A 67 -1.32 15.75 0.24
N ARG A 68 -1.52 15.19 -0.96
CA ARG A 68 -2.37 14.03 -1.20
C ARG A 68 -1.54 12.78 -1.30
N PHE A 69 -2.05 11.71 -0.72
CA PHE A 69 -1.56 10.36 -0.93
C PHE A 69 -2.66 9.48 -1.53
N GLY A 70 -2.24 8.43 -2.20
CA GLY A 70 -3.16 7.44 -2.73
C GLY A 70 -2.48 6.09 -2.81
N PHE A 71 -3.25 5.04 -2.58
CA PHE A 71 -2.76 3.68 -2.65
C PHE A 71 -3.83 2.66 -3.01
N LEU A 72 -3.40 1.58 -3.64
CA LEU A 72 -4.29 0.58 -4.22
C LEU A 72 -3.85 -0.83 -3.84
N THR A 73 -4.81 -1.68 -3.49
CA THR A 73 -4.60 -3.12 -3.23
C THR A 73 -5.53 -3.95 -4.11
N ASN A 74 -4.99 -4.89 -4.88
CA ASN A 74 -5.83 -5.79 -5.68
C ASN A 74 -6.46 -6.85 -4.78
N LEU A 75 -7.73 -7.21 -4.98
CA LEU A 75 -8.39 -8.23 -4.18
C LEU A 75 -7.82 -9.62 -4.48
N SER A 76 -7.63 -10.42 -3.42
CA SER A 76 -7.18 -11.81 -3.53
C SER A 76 -8.35 -12.68 -3.96
N ASN A 77 -8.10 -13.70 -4.80
CA ASN A 77 -9.10 -14.68 -5.28
C ASN A 77 -10.12 -14.17 -6.32
N ILE A 78 -9.87 -13.01 -6.92
CA ILE A 78 -10.53 -12.61 -8.17
C ILE A 78 -9.45 -12.74 -9.24
N THR A 79 -9.55 -13.77 -10.09
CA THR A 79 -8.58 -14.04 -11.17
C THR A 79 -8.49 -12.80 -12.05
N PRO A 80 -7.31 -12.19 -12.25
CA PRO A 80 -7.22 -10.97 -13.05
C PRO A 80 -7.17 -11.30 -14.55
N PRO A 81 -8.12 -10.85 -15.39
CA PRO A 81 -7.85 -10.64 -16.81
C PRO A 81 -7.31 -9.23 -16.99
N MET A 82 -6.08 -9.12 -17.52
CA MET A 82 -5.42 -7.91 -18.06
C MET A 82 -5.92 -6.54 -17.56
N GLN A 83 -5.11 -5.90 -16.70
CA GLN A 83 -5.21 -4.49 -16.33
C GLN A 83 -5.49 -3.60 -17.56
N LYS A 84 -6.69 -3.04 -17.67
CA LYS A 84 -6.91 -1.85 -18.49
C LYS A 84 -6.21 -0.67 -17.81
N LYS A 85 -5.40 0.06 -18.58
CA LYS A 85 -4.74 1.29 -18.13
C LYS A 85 -5.82 2.25 -17.62
N SER A 86 -5.82 2.54 -16.31
CA SER A 86 -6.64 3.61 -15.78
C SER A 86 -6.13 4.94 -16.33
N LYS A 87 -7.07 5.77 -16.80
CA LYS A 87 -6.80 7.14 -17.21
C LYS A 87 -6.70 8.00 -15.95
N TRP A 88 -5.73 8.91 -15.91
CA TRP A 88 -5.61 9.87 -14.81
C TRP A 88 -6.74 10.87 -14.89
N ILE A 89 -7.56 10.92 -13.84
CA ILE A 89 -8.74 11.77 -13.71
C ILE A 89 -8.80 12.29 -12.27
N SER A 90 -9.42 13.46 -12.06
CA SER A 90 -9.57 14.04 -10.71
C SER A 90 -10.36 13.10 -9.79
N ARG A 91 -10.35 13.35 -8.47
CA ARG A 91 -11.17 12.58 -7.51
C ARG A 91 -12.65 12.56 -7.94
N GLU A 92 -13.16 13.72 -8.34
CA GLU A 92 -14.54 13.91 -8.76
C GLU A 92 -14.84 13.20 -10.08
N GLU A 93 -13.93 13.28 -11.06
CA GLU A 93 -14.04 12.57 -12.33
C GLU A 93 -13.91 11.06 -12.16
N TYR A 94 -13.01 10.58 -11.29
CA TYR A 94 -12.87 9.17 -10.94
C TYR A 94 -14.15 8.62 -10.34
N LEU A 95 -14.68 9.33 -9.34
CA LEU A 95 -15.94 8.95 -8.73
C LEU A 95 -17.11 9.01 -9.73
N GLN A 96 -17.07 9.90 -10.72
CA GLN A 96 -18.09 9.98 -11.76
C GLN A 96 -17.99 8.84 -12.79
N GLU A 97 -16.79 8.53 -13.30
CA GLU A 97 -16.57 7.42 -14.25
C GLU A 97 -16.98 6.08 -13.65
N ILE A 98 -16.71 5.87 -12.35
CA ILE A 98 -17.12 4.63 -11.70
C ILE A 98 -18.64 4.58 -11.49
N LYS A 99 -19.29 5.72 -11.16
CA LYS A 99 -20.76 5.81 -11.01
C LYS A 99 -21.54 5.46 -12.28
N ASP A 100 -20.94 5.69 -13.44
CA ASP A 100 -21.56 5.39 -14.74
C ASP A 100 -21.56 3.86 -15.08
N ASN A 101 -21.18 3.01 -14.10
CA ASN A 101 -21.38 1.55 -13.92
C ASN A 101 -20.83 0.58 -14.98
N SER A 102 -20.79 0.94 -16.27
CA SER A 102 -20.41 -0.01 -17.35
C SER A 102 -18.92 -0.43 -17.32
N ALA A 103 -18.05 0.35 -16.69
CA ALA A 103 -16.63 0.03 -16.56
C ALA A 103 -16.33 -0.93 -15.39
N LEU A 104 -17.16 -0.92 -14.34
CA LEU A 104 -16.93 -1.71 -13.12
C LEU A 104 -17.04 -3.22 -13.34
N ASP A 105 -17.96 -3.64 -14.20
CA ASP A 105 -18.17 -5.05 -14.57
C ASP A 105 -16.91 -5.68 -15.21
N LEU A 106 -16.10 -4.85 -15.86
CA LEU A 106 -14.88 -5.26 -16.58
C LEU A 106 -13.60 -5.05 -15.76
N MET A 107 -13.70 -4.43 -14.59
CA MET A 107 -12.55 -4.17 -13.72
C MET A 107 -12.37 -5.27 -12.69
N ASP A 108 -11.12 -5.66 -12.47
CA ASP A 108 -10.73 -6.55 -11.36
C ASP A 108 -11.13 -5.99 -10.01
N GLY A 109 -11.24 -6.86 -9.02
CA GLY A 109 -11.46 -6.44 -7.65
C GLY A 109 -10.28 -5.64 -7.10
N TYR A 110 -10.51 -4.46 -6.52
CA TYR A 110 -9.50 -3.67 -5.84
C TYR A 110 -10.09 -2.88 -4.67
N ASN A 111 -9.22 -2.56 -3.72
CA ASN A 111 -9.43 -1.47 -2.80
C ASN A 111 -8.56 -0.25 -3.19
N LEU A 112 -9.13 0.94 -3.08
CA LEU A 112 -8.43 2.21 -3.27
C LEU A 112 -8.60 3.04 -2.00
N VAL A 113 -7.52 3.65 -1.55
CA VAL A 113 -7.56 4.69 -0.52
C VAL A 113 -6.90 5.93 -1.09
N ILE A 114 -7.54 7.06 -0.84
CA ILE A 114 -7.01 8.38 -1.15
C ILE A 114 -7.11 9.22 0.11
N GLY A 115 -6.12 10.08 0.34
CA GLY A 115 -6.18 10.98 1.47
C GLY A 115 -5.45 12.27 1.19
N GLU A 116 -5.79 13.27 2.00
CA GLU A 116 -5.21 14.60 1.97
C GLU A 116 -4.83 15.01 3.39
N ILE A 117 -3.58 15.39 3.57
CA ILE A 117 -3.08 15.96 4.81
C ILE A 117 -3.32 17.45 4.75
N GLN A 118 -4.11 17.97 5.68
CA GLN A 118 -4.49 19.37 5.71
C GLN A 118 -3.27 20.25 6.02
N LYS A 119 -3.32 21.52 5.60
CA LYS A 119 -2.19 22.48 5.74
C LYS A 119 -1.75 22.73 7.18
N ASN A 120 -2.58 22.40 8.17
CA ASN A 120 -2.21 22.46 9.58
C ASN A 120 -1.23 21.33 9.97
N GLY A 121 -1.11 20.28 9.16
CA GLY A 121 -0.28 19.09 9.43
C GLY A 121 -0.88 18.13 10.44
N GLU A 122 -2.07 18.44 10.97
CA GLU A 122 -2.68 17.71 12.09
C GLU A 122 -3.84 16.83 11.63
N GLU A 123 -4.65 17.35 10.70
CA GLU A 123 -5.85 16.70 10.19
C GLU A 123 -5.54 15.92 8.90
N VAL A 124 -6.05 14.69 8.83
CA VAL A 124 -6.00 13.84 7.64
C VAL A 124 -7.41 13.51 7.22
N ILE A 125 -7.78 13.89 6.00
CA ILE A 125 -9.03 13.49 5.37
C ILE A 125 -8.73 12.26 4.53
N MET A 126 -9.46 11.17 4.74
CA MET A 126 -9.21 9.92 4.03
C MET A 126 -10.51 9.31 3.50
N ASP A 127 -10.52 8.98 2.23
CA ASP A 127 -11.58 8.24 1.58
C ASP A 127 -11.07 6.86 1.20
N SER A 128 -11.97 5.88 1.28
CA SER A 128 -11.66 4.53 0.83
C SER A 128 -12.80 3.96 0.02
N PHE A 129 -12.42 3.06 -0.88
CA PHE A 129 -13.29 2.48 -1.88
C PHE A 129 -12.92 1.02 -2.10
N CYS A 130 -13.94 0.17 -2.22
CA CYS A 130 -13.81 -1.22 -2.64
C CYS A 130 -14.87 -1.46 -3.71
N ASN A 131 -14.48 -1.90 -4.91
CA ASN A 131 -15.43 -2.18 -5.99
C ASN A 131 -16.11 -3.56 -5.85
N ARG A 132 -15.93 -4.23 -4.72
CA ARG A 132 -16.57 -5.51 -4.38
C ARG A 132 -17.20 -5.42 -2.99
N GLN A 133 -18.25 -6.18 -2.80
CA GLN A 133 -18.89 -6.40 -1.50
C GLN A 133 -19.27 -7.86 -1.35
N THR A 134 -19.40 -8.33 -0.12
CA THR A 134 -19.92 -9.67 0.17
C THR A 134 -21.38 -9.55 0.59
N HIS A 135 -22.26 -10.29 -0.09
CA HIS A 135 -23.67 -10.38 0.28
C HIS A 135 -24.10 -11.85 0.22
N HIS A 136 -24.67 -12.37 1.30
CA HIS A 136 -25.03 -13.79 1.44
C HIS A 136 -23.89 -14.77 1.04
N ASN A 137 -22.66 -14.46 1.43
CA ASN A 137 -21.43 -15.20 1.09
C ASN A 137 -21.06 -15.21 -0.41
N GLU A 138 -21.70 -14.38 -1.23
CA GLU A 138 -21.35 -14.18 -2.63
C GLU A 138 -20.65 -12.83 -2.84
N ILE A 139 -19.62 -12.82 -3.69
CA ILE A 139 -18.92 -11.59 -4.08
C ILE A 139 -19.74 -10.92 -5.18
N GLN A 140 -20.17 -9.68 -4.92
CA GLN A 140 -20.91 -8.87 -5.88
C GLN A 140 -20.18 -7.56 -6.14
N ILE A 141 -20.54 -6.91 -7.25
CA ILE A 141 -20.05 -5.57 -7.56
C ILE A 141 -20.66 -4.60 -6.56
N ASN A 142 -19.81 -3.75 -5.99
CA ASN A 142 -20.28 -2.70 -5.12
C ASN A 142 -20.55 -1.44 -5.95
N SER A 143 -21.84 -1.16 -6.20
CA SER A 143 -22.33 0.07 -6.83
C SER A 143 -22.64 1.18 -5.82
N ASN A 144 -22.57 0.88 -4.51
CA ASN A 144 -22.73 1.87 -3.46
C ASN A 144 -21.38 2.49 -3.13
N PHE A 145 -21.22 3.67 -3.72
CA PHE A 145 -20.01 4.45 -3.68
C PHE A 145 -19.78 5.03 -2.30
N TYR A 146 -18.51 4.98 -1.92
CA TYR A 146 -17.87 6.04 -1.15
C TYR A 146 -18.16 5.97 0.35
N GLN A 147 -17.16 5.49 1.08
CA GLN A 147 -17.10 5.67 2.52
C GLN A 147 -16.15 6.82 2.84
N LYS A 148 -16.72 7.97 3.17
CA LYS A 148 -15.97 9.11 3.70
C LYS A 148 -15.68 8.84 5.17
N SER A 149 -14.41 8.65 5.50
CA SER A 149 -13.95 8.64 6.87
C SER A 149 -13.19 9.94 7.13
N ARG A 150 -13.81 10.88 7.84
CA ARG A 150 -12.99 11.89 8.52
C ARG A 150 -12.26 11.13 9.62
N VAL A 151 -10.93 11.10 9.58
CA VAL A 151 -10.17 10.47 10.66
C VAL A 151 -10.24 11.41 11.85
N GLU A 152 -11.29 11.24 12.64
CA GLU A 152 -11.41 11.84 13.96
C GLU A 152 -10.37 11.18 14.89
N GLU A 153 -10.04 11.90 15.96
CA GLU A 153 -8.91 11.65 16.85
C GLU A 153 -8.73 10.17 17.25
N TYR A 154 -7.50 9.63 17.11
CA TYR A 154 -7.08 8.31 17.58
C TYR A 154 -7.64 7.08 16.85
N LYS A 155 -8.01 7.18 15.56
CA LYS A 155 -8.45 6.00 14.81
C LYS A 155 -7.40 5.47 13.83
N GLU A 156 -6.87 4.28 14.09
CA GLU A 156 -6.12 3.51 13.10
C GLU A 156 -7.04 2.95 12.02
N ASN A 157 -6.62 3.10 10.77
CA ASN A 157 -7.26 2.47 9.64
C ASN A 157 -6.33 1.44 9.06
N GLY A 158 -6.86 0.29 8.64
CA GLY A 158 -6.09 -0.79 8.04
C GLY A 158 -6.79 -1.29 6.78
N ILE A 159 -6.03 -1.56 5.73
CA ILE A 159 -6.55 -2.23 4.54
C ILE A 159 -5.67 -3.41 4.16
N SER A 160 -6.24 -4.40 3.48
CA SER A 160 -5.49 -5.52 2.91
C SER A 160 -5.96 -5.83 1.48
N ASN A 161 -5.54 -6.97 0.93
CA ASN A 161 -6.07 -7.51 -0.32
C ASN A 161 -7.35 -8.35 -0.10
N GLY A 162 -7.99 -8.27 1.06
CA GLY A 162 -9.34 -8.77 1.29
C GLY A 162 -10.39 -7.74 0.86
N ILE A 163 -11.63 -8.17 0.65
CA ILE A 163 -12.77 -7.25 0.47
C ILE A 163 -12.85 -6.40 1.74
N LYS A 164 -12.82 -5.07 1.59
CA LYS A 164 -12.97 -4.18 2.73
C LYS A 164 -14.38 -4.36 3.33
N SER A 165 -14.44 -4.65 4.63
CA SER A 165 -15.65 -4.75 5.43
C SER A 165 -15.56 -3.78 6.61
N ASP A 166 -16.69 -3.17 6.98
CA ASP A 166 -16.80 -2.36 8.19
C ASP A 166 -17.01 -3.21 9.45
N GLU A 167 -17.47 -4.45 9.27
CA GLU A 167 -17.61 -5.42 10.35
C GLU A 167 -16.22 -5.95 10.73
N GLU A 168 -15.79 -5.66 11.95
CA GLU A 168 -14.50 -6.12 12.49
C GLU A 168 -14.35 -7.64 12.43
N GLU A 169 -15.44 -8.40 12.56
CA GLU A 169 -15.43 -9.86 12.48
C GLU A 169 -14.90 -10.38 11.13
N ASN A 170 -15.17 -9.65 10.05
CA ASN A 170 -14.74 -9.99 8.69
C ASN A 170 -13.35 -9.44 8.35
N GLU A 171 -12.75 -8.64 9.23
CA GLU A 171 -11.41 -8.10 9.02
C GLU A 171 -10.33 -9.18 9.20
N TRP A 172 -9.41 -9.25 8.23
CA TRP A 172 -8.32 -10.24 8.25
C TRP A 172 -7.44 -10.09 9.49
N ILE A 173 -6.99 -11.22 10.05
CA ILE A 173 -6.21 -11.29 11.29
C ILE A 173 -4.99 -10.37 11.24
N LYS A 174 -4.26 -10.34 10.12
CA LYS A 174 -3.09 -9.47 9.97
C LYS A 174 -3.41 -7.97 10.04
N VAL A 175 -4.62 -7.58 9.64
CA VAL A 175 -5.04 -6.18 9.66
C VAL A 175 -5.26 -5.78 11.11
N LYS A 176 -5.99 -6.60 11.87
CA LYS A 176 -6.15 -6.45 13.32
C LYS A 176 -4.79 -6.40 14.04
N LEU A 177 -3.90 -7.34 13.71
CA LEU A 177 -2.55 -7.40 14.29
C LEU A 177 -1.76 -6.11 14.02
N GLY A 178 -1.67 -5.67 12.77
CA GLY A 178 -0.86 -4.49 12.48
C GLY A 178 -1.49 -3.19 13.00
N LYS A 179 -2.83 -3.10 13.08
CA LYS A 179 -3.53 -1.99 13.75
C LYS A 179 -3.08 -1.91 15.22
N ASP A 180 -3.19 -3.02 15.94
CA ASP A 180 -2.80 -3.12 17.35
C ASP A 180 -1.31 -2.80 17.57
N LEU A 181 -0.42 -3.38 16.77
CA LEU A 181 1.02 -3.12 16.86
C LEU A 181 1.36 -1.66 16.58
N LEU A 182 0.76 -1.06 15.55
CA LEU A 182 0.98 0.34 15.22
C LEU A 182 0.50 1.27 16.33
N THR A 183 -0.73 1.08 16.82
CA THR A 183 -1.29 1.89 17.91
C THR A 183 -0.42 1.80 19.16
N LYS A 184 -0.02 0.59 19.57
CA LYS A 184 0.92 0.38 20.70
C LYS A 184 2.24 1.10 20.50
N ARG A 185 2.82 1.06 19.29
CA ARG A 185 4.09 1.74 19.02
C ARG A 185 3.96 3.25 19.01
N MET A 186 2.87 3.79 18.48
CA MET A 186 2.63 5.24 18.41
C MET A 186 2.35 5.85 19.79
N ILE A 187 1.73 5.09 20.71
CA ILE A 187 1.62 5.50 22.12
C ILE A 187 3.02 5.70 22.73
N LYS A 188 3.94 4.75 22.56
CA LYS A 188 5.32 4.88 23.04
C LYS A 188 6.11 6.01 22.39
N GLU A 189 5.84 6.36 21.13
CA GLU A 189 6.51 7.49 20.46
C GLU A 189 6.24 8.82 21.16
N SER A 190 5.07 8.97 21.78
CA SER A 190 4.76 10.18 22.53
C SER A 190 5.63 10.35 23.78
N GLU A 191 6.27 9.26 24.24
CA GLU A 191 7.13 9.20 25.42
C GLU A 191 8.62 9.28 25.05
N GLU A 192 9.01 8.75 23.87
CA GLU A 192 10.39 8.64 23.40
C GLU A 192 10.60 9.33 22.04
N SER A 193 11.36 10.42 22.01
CA SER A 193 11.64 11.16 20.76
C SER A 193 12.87 10.59 20.02
N ASN A 194 12.69 9.49 19.29
CA ASN A 194 13.71 8.97 18.37
C ASN A 194 13.09 8.51 17.04
N GLN A 195 13.20 9.38 16.02
CA GLN A 195 12.63 9.11 14.70
C GLN A 195 13.23 7.89 13.99
N GLU A 196 14.54 7.64 14.12
CA GLU A 196 15.16 6.48 13.46
C GLU A 196 14.68 5.18 14.09
N LYS A 197 14.55 5.15 15.42
CA LYS A 197 13.99 3.99 16.12
C LYS A 197 12.53 3.75 15.72
N LEU A 198 11.72 4.81 15.61
CA LEU A 198 10.36 4.70 15.09
C LEU A 198 10.34 4.10 13.68
N ILE A 199 11.20 4.57 12.77
CA ILE A 199 11.28 4.05 11.41
C ILE A 199 11.59 2.55 11.41
N GLU A 200 12.56 2.12 12.21
CA GLU A 200 12.91 0.70 12.36
C GLU A 200 11.73 -0.12 12.90
N ASP A 201 11.10 0.33 13.98
CA ASP A 201 9.96 -0.38 14.58
C ASP A 201 8.76 -0.48 13.63
N LEU A 202 8.50 0.56 12.82
CA LEU A 202 7.45 0.53 11.79
C LEU A 202 7.78 -0.48 10.68
N PHE A 203 9.03 -0.59 10.29
CA PHE A 203 9.49 -1.61 9.36
C PHE A 203 9.42 -3.02 9.95
N ASP A 204 9.66 -3.18 11.25
CA ASP A 204 9.49 -4.46 11.96
C ASP A 204 8.01 -4.88 12.01
N ILE A 205 7.08 -3.93 12.18
CA ILE A 205 5.63 -4.18 12.07
C ILE A 205 5.27 -4.67 10.66
N LEU A 206 5.80 -4.01 9.62
CA LEU A 206 5.60 -4.44 8.24
C LEU A 206 6.24 -5.79 7.91
N SER A 207 7.16 -6.25 8.76
CA SER A 207 7.92 -7.50 8.57
C SER A 207 7.38 -8.67 9.39
N GLN A 208 6.26 -8.50 10.11
CA GLN A 208 5.64 -9.56 10.90
C GLN A 208 5.12 -10.70 10.01
N THR A 209 5.55 -11.91 10.33
CA THR A 209 5.11 -13.15 9.67
C THR A 209 5.19 -14.31 10.67
N ASP A 210 4.30 -15.27 10.55
CA ASP A 210 4.38 -16.56 11.22
C ASP A 210 5.30 -17.50 10.40
N PRO A 211 6.42 -17.97 10.99
CA PRO A 211 7.32 -18.89 10.29
C PRO A 211 6.66 -20.25 9.99
N ASN A 212 5.61 -20.62 10.71
CA ASN A 212 4.95 -21.92 10.61
C ASN A 212 3.63 -21.89 9.82
N ASP A 213 3.17 -20.71 9.42
CA ASP A 213 1.90 -20.55 8.71
C ASP A 213 2.05 -19.55 7.55
N GLU A 214 1.86 -20.02 6.32
CA GLU A 214 1.96 -19.20 5.11
C GLU A 214 0.61 -18.59 4.70
N ALA A 215 -0.45 -18.78 5.50
CA ALA A 215 -1.78 -18.29 5.17
C ALA A 215 -1.79 -16.77 5.03
N LEU A 216 -2.21 -16.34 3.84
CA LEU A 216 -2.31 -14.95 3.43
C LEU A 216 -3.09 -14.05 4.44
N PRO A 217 -4.19 -14.48 5.09
CA PRO A 217 -4.91 -13.63 6.04
C PRO A 217 -4.15 -13.33 7.34
N LYS A 218 -3.09 -14.09 7.66
CA LYS A 218 -2.37 -14.00 8.94
C LYS A 218 -1.07 -13.21 8.88
N ASN A 219 -0.42 -13.19 7.72
CA ASN A 219 0.93 -12.63 7.56
C ASN A 219 0.93 -11.21 6.99
N ILE A 220 1.63 -10.29 7.67
CA ILE A 220 1.86 -8.93 7.17
C ILE A 220 2.91 -8.96 6.06
N LEU A 221 4.06 -9.58 6.33
CA LEU A 221 5.10 -9.87 5.36
C LEU A 221 4.82 -11.18 4.64
N ILE A 222 4.89 -11.17 3.32
CA ILE A 222 4.77 -12.36 2.49
C ILE A 222 6.16 -12.86 2.12
N ARG A 223 6.52 -14.00 2.70
CA ARG A 223 7.75 -14.70 2.33
C ARG A 223 7.69 -15.16 0.87
N PRO A 224 8.84 -15.16 0.17
CA PRO A 224 8.91 -15.64 -1.20
C PRO A 224 8.38 -17.07 -1.31
N HIS A 225 7.39 -17.26 -2.17
CA HIS A 225 6.86 -18.56 -2.55
C HIS A 225 6.54 -18.55 -4.04
N HIS A 226 6.42 -19.72 -4.65
CA HIS A 226 5.99 -19.81 -6.04
C HIS A 226 4.48 -19.65 -6.15
N ARG A 227 4.05 -18.62 -6.90
CA ARG A 227 2.66 -18.42 -7.30
C ARG A 227 2.52 -18.83 -8.76
N LEU A 228 1.82 -19.93 -8.98
CA LEU A 228 1.56 -20.51 -10.30
C LEU A 228 0.19 -20.06 -10.81
N ASN A 229 0.01 -19.96 -12.13
CA ASN A 229 -1.31 -19.67 -12.71
C ASN A 229 -2.15 -20.94 -12.76
N GLU A 230 -1.52 -22.05 -13.15
CA GLU A 230 -2.13 -23.38 -13.21
C GLU A 230 -1.33 -24.38 -12.35
N PRO A 231 -1.97 -25.42 -11.77
CA PRO A 231 -1.28 -26.45 -10.99
C PRO A 231 -0.18 -27.19 -11.76
N SER A 232 -0.26 -27.22 -13.10
CA SER A 232 0.72 -27.84 -14.00
C SER A 232 1.93 -26.96 -14.32
N ASP A 233 1.89 -25.67 -13.99
CA ASP A 233 2.99 -24.76 -14.30
C ASP A 233 4.25 -25.15 -13.54
N ILE A 234 5.41 -24.99 -14.19
CA ILE A 234 6.70 -25.30 -13.58
C ILE A 234 7.23 -24.04 -12.88
N PRO A 235 7.57 -24.13 -11.58
CA PRO A 235 8.25 -23.05 -10.88
C PRO A 235 9.48 -22.56 -11.62
N ASN A 236 9.63 -21.24 -11.71
CA ASN A 236 10.77 -20.61 -12.36
C ASN A 236 10.99 -19.21 -11.75
N ARG A 237 12.03 -18.51 -12.23
CA ARG A 237 12.38 -17.16 -11.79
C ARG A 237 11.20 -16.17 -11.76
N GLN A 238 10.28 -16.28 -12.71
CA GLN A 238 9.14 -15.36 -12.84
C GLN A 238 8.00 -15.67 -11.87
N THR A 239 7.95 -16.86 -11.29
CA THR A 239 6.83 -17.29 -10.44
C THR A 239 7.05 -17.00 -8.96
N TRP A 240 8.23 -16.52 -8.56
CA TRP A 240 8.47 -16.05 -7.20
C TRP A 240 7.60 -14.83 -6.88
N TYR A 241 6.75 -14.96 -5.87
CA TYR A 241 5.87 -13.91 -5.36
C TYR A 241 6.17 -13.67 -3.88
N GLY A 242 6.17 -12.41 -3.45
CA GLY A 242 6.41 -12.04 -2.06
C GLY A 242 6.37 -10.53 -1.86
N THR A 243 6.67 -10.07 -0.65
CA THR A 243 6.81 -8.64 -0.37
C THR A 243 8.07 -8.10 -1.02
N LYS A 244 7.91 -7.34 -2.11
CA LYS A 244 9.02 -6.79 -2.89
C LYS A 244 9.58 -5.52 -2.27
N THR A 245 8.71 -4.58 -1.91
CA THR A 245 9.12 -3.30 -1.28
C THR A 245 8.25 -2.97 -0.08
N GLN A 246 8.79 -2.15 0.82
CA GLN A 246 8.08 -1.60 1.96
C GLN A 246 8.25 -0.08 1.97
N THR A 247 7.17 0.65 2.22
CA THR A 247 7.15 2.11 2.14
C THR A 247 6.54 2.71 3.40
N LEU A 248 7.20 3.71 3.96
CA LEU A 248 6.72 4.53 5.06
C LEU A 248 6.54 5.98 4.58
N VAL A 249 5.46 6.62 5.02
CA VAL A 249 5.26 8.07 4.94
C VAL A 249 4.96 8.56 6.33
N LEU A 250 5.88 9.34 6.90
CA LEU A 250 5.70 9.97 8.19
C LEU A 250 5.46 11.45 7.99
N VAL A 251 4.48 12.02 8.69
CA VAL A 251 4.23 13.46 8.72
C VAL A 251 4.23 13.92 10.16
N SER A 252 5.18 14.77 10.52
CA SER A 252 5.26 15.37 11.85
C SER A 252 4.43 16.65 11.96
N ARG A 253 4.08 17.03 13.20
CA ARG A 253 3.33 18.27 13.50
C ARG A 253 4.01 19.54 12.98
N ASN A 254 5.34 19.55 12.87
CA ASN A 254 6.09 20.65 12.25
C ASN A 254 6.02 20.67 10.72
N LYS A 255 5.10 19.91 10.12
CA LYS A 255 4.81 19.86 8.68
C LYS A 255 5.90 19.22 7.82
N LYS A 256 6.87 18.55 8.44
CA LYS A 256 7.88 17.78 7.74
C LYS A 256 7.34 16.40 7.37
N VAL A 257 7.51 16.03 6.10
CA VAL A 257 7.21 14.72 5.55
C VAL A 257 8.52 13.94 5.39
N THR A 258 8.51 12.68 5.81
CA THR A 258 9.59 11.72 5.60
C THR A 258 9.02 10.53 4.84
N PHE A 259 9.35 10.42 3.56
CA PHE A 259 9.03 9.26 2.73
C PHE A 259 10.23 8.32 2.69
N ILE A 260 10.02 7.04 2.99
CA ILE A 260 11.08 6.03 2.97
C ILE A 260 10.58 4.80 2.24
N GLU A 261 11.32 4.32 1.26
CA GLU A 261 11.09 3.02 0.63
C GLU A 261 12.33 2.14 0.81
N ARG A 262 12.14 0.89 1.21
CA ARG A 262 13.19 -0.13 1.20
C ARG A 262 12.80 -1.34 0.37
N ASP A 263 13.80 -2.03 -0.17
CA ASP A 263 13.59 -3.35 -0.77
C ASP A 263 13.45 -4.39 0.36
N ALA A 264 12.42 -5.23 0.28
CA ALA A 264 12.21 -6.33 1.22
C ALA A 264 12.82 -7.60 0.65
N TYR A 265 12.22 -8.17 -0.40
CA TYR A 265 12.80 -9.29 -1.14
C TYR A 265 13.14 -8.89 -2.57
N ALA A 266 14.33 -9.31 -3.02
CA ALA A 266 14.72 -9.30 -4.42
C ALA A 266 15.06 -10.73 -4.87
N ILE A 267 15.09 -10.95 -6.18
CA ILE A 267 15.50 -12.22 -6.76
C ILE A 267 16.84 -12.06 -7.48
N ILE A 268 17.86 -12.76 -7.00
CA ILE A 268 19.19 -12.78 -7.63
C ILE A 268 19.35 -14.01 -8.50
N ASP A 269 20.33 -13.98 -9.39
CA ASP A 269 20.61 -15.13 -10.25
C ASP A 269 21.21 -16.29 -9.45
N SER A 270 20.78 -17.50 -9.77
CA SER A 270 21.25 -18.76 -9.20
C SER A 270 21.59 -19.73 -10.33
N MET A 271 22.36 -20.77 -10.01
CA MET A 271 22.82 -21.75 -11.02
C MET A 271 21.70 -22.61 -11.62
N ASP A 272 20.53 -22.69 -10.96
CA ASP A 272 19.43 -23.60 -11.27
C ASP A 272 18.28 -22.95 -12.07
N HIS A 273 18.47 -21.76 -12.64
CA HIS A 273 17.47 -20.98 -13.38
C HIS A 273 16.21 -20.55 -12.57
N LEU A 274 16.04 -21.04 -11.34
CA LEU A 274 14.95 -20.66 -10.44
C LEU A 274 15.12 -19.24 -9.90
N GLY A 275 16.36 -18.75 -9.79
CA GLY A 275 16.69 -17.55 -9.02
C GLY A 275 16.56 -17.81 -7.52
N LEU A 276 17.32 -17.04 -6.74
CA LEU A 276 17.28 -17.11 -5.27
C LEU A 276 16.66 -15.82 -4.71
N PRO A 277 15.51 -15.91 -4.01
CA PRO A 277 15.01 -14.78 -3.24
C PRO A 277 15.95 -14.45 -2.08
N VAL A 278 16.27 -13.17 -1.91
CA VAL A 278 17.13 -12.66 -0.83
C VAL A 278 16.44 -11.54 -0.09
N TRP A 279 16.54 -11.55 1.24
CA TRP A 279 16.09 -10.46 2.08
C TRP A 279 17.08 -9.30 2.01
N LEU A 280 16.59 -8.10 1.71
CA LEU A 280 17.34 -6.85 1.61
C LEU A 280 16.90 -5.81 2.63
N GLY A 281 15.92 -6.13 3.49
CA GLY A 281 15.32 -5.15 4.42
C GLY A 281 16.32 -4.59 5.43
N ASP A 282 17.37 -5.34 5.77
CA ASP A 282 18.43 -4.91 6.68
C ASP A 282 19.59 -4.17 5.98
N ASP A 283 19.66 -4.25 4.65
CA ASP A 283 20.68 -3.54 3.87
C ASP A 283 20.28 -2.07 3.67
N ARG A 284 20.92 -1.16 4.41
CA ARG A 284 20.65 0.29 4.29
C ARG A 284 20.90 0.86 2.89
N LYS A 285 21.67 0.18 2.02
CA LYS A 285 21.84 0.60 0.62
C LYS A 285 20.56 0.39 -0.21
N SER A 286 19.68 -0.50 0.23
CA SER A 286 18.36 -0.73 -0.37
C SER A 286 17.32 0.28 0.10
N TRP A 287 17.68 1.23 0.96
CA TRP A 287 16.75 2.23 1.51
C TRP A 287 16.88 3.55 0.76
N ARG A 288 15.73 4.16 0.47
CA ARG A 288 15.62 5.44 -0.23
C ARG A 288 14.76 6.36 0.63
N ARG A 289 15.32 7.51 1.00
CA ARG A 289 14.69 8.47 1.91
C ARG A 289 14.56 9.83 1.24
N PHE A 290 13.39 10.43 1.40
CA PHE A 290 13.06 11.74 0.89
C PHE A 290 12.40 12.55 1.98
N GLU A 291 12.89 13.76 2.20
CA GLU A 291 12.37 14.67 3.21
C GLU A 291 11.95 15.98 2.56
N PHE A 292 10.77 16.48 2.91
CA PHE A 292 10.20 17.69 2.35
C PHE A 292 9.10 18.22 3.25
N ASP A 293 8.77 19.50 3.14
CA ASP A 293 7.66 20.09 3.90
C ASP A 293 6.35 20.02 3.11
N ILE A 294 5.25 19.95 3.85
CA ILE A 294 3.88 20.18 3.37
C ILE A 294 3.80 21.60 2.81
N ALA A 295 3.21 21.74 1.62
CA ALA A 295 3.00 23.02 0.95
C ALA A 295 1.86 23.85 1.57
#